data_AF-A0A561T441-F1
#
_entry.id   AF-A0A561T441-F1
#
_cell.length_a   1.000
_cell.length_b   1.000
_cell.length_c   1.000
_cell.angle_alpha   90.00
_cell.angle_beta   90.00
_cell.angle_gamma   90.00
#
_symmetry.space_group_name_H-M   'P 1'
#
loop_
_entity.id
_entity.type
_entity.pdbx_description
1 polymer ?
#
loop_
_entity_poly.entity_id
_entity_poly.type
_entity_poly.pdbx_seq_one_letter_code
_entity_poly.pdbx_strand_id
1 'polypeptide(L)'
;MAETNGKPVMIPAQMEREPYRPTASTEKVHDTVIRSLSDVVRTSAHEAATFVALFDVYDKDEPITVRYDHLADAAECLEIALTHLSQLKTIVANDMSRAPLF
;
A
#
# COMPACT_ATOMS: atom_id res chain seq x y z
N MET A 1 35.83 61.56 5.09
CA MET A 1 35.85 61.12 3.68
C MET A 1 36.28 59.67 3.69
N ALA A 2 35.43 58.75 3.25
CA ALA A 2 35.73 57.33 3.19
C ALA A 2 35.81 56.92 1.71
N GLU A 3 37.00 56.50 1.28
CA GLU A 3 37.26 56.02 -0.07
C GLU A 3 36.60 54.65 -0.25
N THR A 4 35.52 54.58 -1.03
CA THR A 4 34.94 53.30 -1.45
C THR A 4 35.68 52.83 -2.69
N ASN A 5 36.58 51.86 -2.52
CA ASN A 5 37.28 51.16 -3.61
C ASN A 5 36.26 50.50 -4.56
N GLY A 6 36.02 51.16 -5.69
CA GLY A 6 35.09 50.74 -6.74
C GLY A 6 35.61 49.57 -7.59
N LYS A 7 35.77 48.39 -7.01
CA LYS A 7 35.92 47.15 -7.79
C LYS A 7 34.54 46.50 -7.97
N PRO A 8 34.04 46.35 -9.22
CA PRO A 8 32.80 45.63 -9.48
C PRO A 8 32.95 44.19 -9.02
N VAL A 9 32.08 43.74 -8.10
CA VAL A 9 31.96 42.33 -7.74
C VAL A 9 31.22 41.65 -8.89
N MET A 10 31.96 40.88 -9.70
CA MET A 10 31.37 40.01 -10.72
C MET A 10 30.69 38.84 -10.03
N ILE A 11 29.36 38.85 -10.00
CA ILE A 11 28.57 37.67 -9.60
C ILE A 11 28.80 36.61 -10.69
N PRO A 12 29.35 35.43 -10.36
CA PRO A 12 29.45 34.34 -11.33
C PRO A 12 28.05 34.03 -11.84
N ALA A 13 27.88 33.92 -13.16
CA ALA A 13 26.63 33.51 -13.76
C ALA A 13 26.11 32.26 -13.02
N GLN A 14 24.93 32.34 -12.42
CA GLN A 14 24.27 31.17 -11.84
C GLN A 14 24.21 30.12 -12.96
N MET A 15 24.94 29.01 -12.80
CA MET A 15 24.73 27.85 -13.66
C MET A 15 23.24 27.56 -13.64
N GLU A 16 22.61 27.57 -14.81
CA GLU A 16 21.22 27.18 -14.97
C GLU A 16 21.07 25.81 -14.31
N ARG A 17 20.41 25.78 -13.14
CA ARG A 17 20.01 24.51 -12.54
C ARG A 17 19.17 23.81 -13.60
N GLU A 18 19.57 22.59 -13.96
CA GLU A 18 18.74 21.75 -14.81
C GLU A 18 17.29 21.80 -14.31
N PRO A 19 16.30 21.95 -15.20
CA PRO A 19 14.90 22.01 -14.79
C PRO A 19 14.58 20.80 -13.92
N TYR A 20 14.18 21.04 -12.67
CA TYR A 20 13.75 19.99 -11.76
C TYR A 20 12.65 19.18 -12.46
N ARG A 21 12.98 17.95 -12.86
CA ARG A 21 12.02 16.99 -13.42
C ARG A 21 11.73 15.94 -12.37
N PRO A 22 10.62 16.06 -11.61
CA PRO A 22 10.23 14.99 -10.71
C PRO A 22 9.88 13.75 -11.53
N THR A 23 10.63 12.67 -11.33
CA THR A 23 10.34 11.33 -11.88
C THR A 23 9.33 10.55 -11.03
N ALA A 24 8.95 11.10 -9.88
CA ALA A 24 7.99 10.51 -8.96
C ALA A 24 6.56 10.68 -9.50
N SER A 25 5.77 9.60 -9.44
CA SER A 25 4.35 9.59 -9.81
C SER A 25 3.53 9.06 -8.63
N THR A 26 2.61 9.90 -8.15
CA THR A 26 1.65 9.52 -7.09
C THR A 26 0.67 8.47 -7.60
N GLU A 27 0.25 8.55 -8.86
CA GLU A 27 -0.59 7.56 -9.54
C GLU A 27 0.06 6.17 -9.51
N LYS A 28 1.34 6.07 -9.88
CA LYS A 28 2.09 4.80 -9.82
C LYS A 28 2.13 4.23 -8.40
N VAL A 29 2.28 5.08 -7.39
CA VAL A 29 2.27 4.66 -5.98
C VAL A 29 0.87 4.16 -5.60
N HIS A 30 -0.19 4.90 -5.93
CA HIS A 30 -1.57 4.51 -5.67
C HIS A 30 -1.91 3.16 -6.32
N ASP A 31 -1.59 2.96 -7.59
CA ASP A 31 -1.83 1.68 -8.28
C ASP A 31 -1.09 0.52 -7.60
N THR A 32 0.14 0.77 -7.16
CA THR A 32 0.95 -0.24 -6.48
C THR A 32 0.35 -0.61 -5.14
N VAL A 33 -0.14 0.37 -4.37
CA VAL A 33 -0.86 0.12 -3.12
C VAL A 33 -2.15 -0.66 -3.37
N ILE A 34 -2.97 -0.26 -4.35
CA ILE A 34 -4.22 -0.95 -4.69
C ILE A 34 -3.97 -2.41 -5.05
N ARG A 35 -2.98 -2.68 -5.90
CA ARG A 35 -2.57 -4.04 -6.28
C ARG A 35 -2.12 -4.85 -5.06
N SER A 36 -1.23 -4.27 -4.24
CA SER A 36 -0.71 -4.95 -3.06
C SER A 36 -1.81 -5.29 -2.05
N LEU A 37 -2.76 -4.38 -1.80
CA LEU A 37 -3.89 -4.64 -0.90
C LEU A 37 -4.81 -5.73 -1.46
N SER A 38 -5.07 -5.70 -2.77
CA SER A 38 -5.88 -6.71 -3.44
C SER A 38 -5.24 -8.10 -3.34
N ASP A 39 -3.92 -8.18 -3.51
CA ASP A 39 -3.17 -9.43 -3.40
C ASP A 39 -3.19 -9.99 -1.96
N VAL A 40 -3.05 -9.13 -0.95
CA VAL A 40 -3.18 -9.53 0.46
C VAL A 40 -4.59 -10.08 0.73
N VAL A 41 -5.64 -9.36 0.33
CA VAL A 41 -7.03 -9.82 0.51
C VAL A 41 -7.24 -11.19 -0.15
N ARG A 42 -6.77 -11.36 -1.39
CA ARG A 42 -6.94 -12.63 -2.13
C ARG A 42 -6.20 -13.77 -1.46
N THR A 43 -4.97 -13.54 -1.04
CA THR A 43 -4.11 -14.56 -0.43
C THR A 43 -4.67 -14.98 0.92
N SER A 44 -5.00 -14.03 1.78
CA SER A 44 -5.56 -14.31 3.10
C SER A 44 -6.91 -15.04 3.01
N ALA A 45 -7.80 -14.63 2.09
CA ALA A 45 -9.05 -15.35 1.88
C ALA A 45 -8.85 -16.79 1.36
N HIS A 46 -7.83 -17.01 0.53
CA HIS A 46 -7.47 -18.34 0.05
C HIS A 46 -6.97 -19.24 1.17
N GLU A 47 -6.01 -18.77 1.98
CA GLU A 47 -5.49 -19.55 3.11
C GLU A 47 -6.57 -19.85 4.15
N ALA A 48 -7.46 -18.89 4.44
CA ALA A 48 -8.60 -19.14 5.31
C ALA A 48 -9.47 -20.31 4.83
N ALA A 49 -9.75 -20.37 3.52
CA ALA A 49 -10.52 -21.48 2.93
C ALA A 49 -9.78 -22.82 3.06
N THR A 50 -8.46 -22.82 2.89
CA THR A 50 -7.61 -24.00 3.09
C THR A 50 -7.69 -24.51 4.54
N PHE A 51 -7.56 -23.62 5.53
CA PHE A 51 -7.66 -23.99 6.93
C PHE A 51 -9.04 -24.50 7.34
N VAL A 52 -10.12 -23.92 6.80
CA VAL A 52 -11.48 -24.46 7.00
C VAL A 52 -11.60 -25.86 6.39
N ALA A 53 -11.03 -26.10 5.21
CA ALA A 53 -11.03 -27.42 4.60
C ALA A 53 -10.24 -28.45 5.43
N LEU A 54 -9.13 -28.06 6.05
CA LEU A 54 -8.38 -28.91 6.99
C LEU A 54 -9.27 -29.31 8.17
N PHE A 55 -9.96 -28.35 8.79
CA PHE A 55 -10.90 -28.61 9.89
C PHE A 55 -12.04 -29.57 9.53
N ASP A 56 -12.69 -29.38 8.38
CA ASP A 56 -13.93 -30.08 8.02
C ASP A 56 -13.71 -31.38 7.24
N VAL A 57 -12.63 -31.48 6.47
CA VAL A 57 -12.45 -32.54 5.47
C VAL A 57 -11.28 -33.45 5.80
N TYR A 58 -10.10 -32.90 6.08
CA TYR A 58 -8.86 -33.66 6.12
C TYR A 58 -8.49 -34.17 7.50
N ASP A 59 -8.66 -33.35 8.54
CA ASP A 59 -8.15 -33.65 9.88
C ASP A 59 -9.23 -34.20 10.81
N LYS A 60 -10.18 -34.99 10.26
CA LYS A 60 -11.30 -35.53 11.04
C LYS A 60 -10.87 -36.45 12.19
N ASP A 61 -9.76 -37.14 11.99
CA ASP A 61 -9.19 -38.09 12.94
C ASP A 61 -8.15 -37.45 13.89
N GLU A 62 -7.82 -36.17 13.67
CA GLU A 62 -6.90 -35.43 14.54
C GLU A 62 -7.57 -35.00 15.85
N PRO A 63 -6.77 -34.76 16.91
CA PRO A 63 -7.28 -34.20 18.15
C PRO A 63 -8.03 -32.89 17.92
N ILE A 64 -9.09 -32.68 18.69
CA ILE A 64 -9.94 -31.48 18.57
C ILE A 64 -9.15 -30.18 18.75
N THR A 65 -8.05 -30.20 19.51
CA THR A 65 -7.14 -29.05 19.67
C THR A 65 -6.50 -28.65 18.35
N VAL A 66 -5.97 -29.60 17.58
CA VAL A 66 -5.35 -29.36 16.26
C VAL A 66 -6.37 -28.79 15.29
N ARG A 67 -7.57 -29.37 15.28
CA ARG A 67 -8.67 -28.88 14.45
C ARG A 67 -9.05 -27.44 14.83
N TYR A 68 -9.18 -27.14 16.12
CA TYR A 68 -9.48 -25.77 16.56
C TYR A 68 -8.37 -24.77 16.21
N ASP A 69 -7.10 -25.19 16.23
CA ASP A 69 -5.99 -24.35 15.79
C ASP A 69 -6.18 -23.95 14.32
N HIS A 70 -6.60 -24.85 13.43
CA HIS A 70 -6.94 -24.49 12.04
C HIS A 70 -8.08 -23.49 11.93
N LEU A 71 -9.11 -23.57 12.79
CA LEU A 71 -10.16 -22.56 12.82
C LEU A 71 -9.65 -21.20 13.32
N ALA A 72 -8.72 -21.19 14.27
CA ALA A 72 -8.07 -19.97 14.72
C ALA A 72 -7.22 -19.34 13.60
N ASP A 73 -6.42 -20.14 12.90
CA ASP A 73 -5.63 -19.71 11.75
C ASP A 73 -6.53 -19.16 10.62
N ALA A 74 -7.66 -19.83 10.35
CA ALA A 74 -8.65 -19.36 9.37
C ALA A 74 -9.25 -18.00 9.77
N ALA A 75 -9.60 -17.82 11.05
CA ALA A 75 -10.14 -16.58 11.56
C ALA A 75 -9.13 -15.43 11.44
N GLU A 76 -7.87 -15.66 11.80
CA GLU A 76 -6.80 -14.67 11.65
C GLU A 76 -6.61 -14.25 10.18
N CYS A 77 -6.61 -15.23 9.27
CA CYS A 77 -6.54 -14.94 7.83
C CYS A 77 -7.72 -14.07 7.36
N LEU A 78 -8.95 -14.34 7.83
CA LEU A 78 -10.11 -13.52 7.49
C LEU A 78 -10.03 -12.11 8.09
N GLU A 79 -9.53 -11.96 9.31
CA GLU A 79 -9.32 -10.64 9.93
C GLU A 79 -8.33 -9.78 9.13
N ILE A 80 -7.24 -10.39 8.67
CA ILE A 80 -6.26 -9.74 7.77
C ILE A 80 -6.96 -9.32 6.48
N ALA A 81 -7.72 -10.22 5.85
CA ALA A 81 -8.44 -9.92 4.61
C ALA A 81 -9.44 -8.77 4.79
N LEU A 82 -10.24 -8.78 5.86
CA LEU A 82 -11.24 -7.74 6.13
C LEU A 82 -10.60 -6.38 6.40
N THR A 83 -9.47 -6.36 7.11
CA THR A 83 -8.71 -5.14 7.38
C THR A 83 -8.23 -4.48 6.09
N HIS A 84 -7.58 -5.26 5.22
CA HIS A 84 -7.03 -4.73 3.97
C HIS A 84 -8.13 -4.44 2.93
N LEU A 85 -9.23 -5.20 2.93
CA LEU A 85 -10.40 -4.90 2.09
C LEU A 85 -11.05 -3.58 2.51
N SER A 86 -11.11 -3.28 3.81
CA SER A 86 -11.62 -2.00 4.32
C SER A 86 -10.73 -0.82 3.91
N GLN A 87 -9.40 -1.00 3.93
CA GLN A 87 -8.46 -0.02 3.42
C GLN A 87 -8.62 0.19 1.91
N LEU A 88 -8.73 -0.90 1.14
CA LEU A 88 -8.95 -0.86 -0.30
C LEU A 88 -10.24 -0.13 -0.66
N LYS A 89 -11.35 -0.45 0.02
CA LYS A 89 -12.64 0.25 -0.14
C LYS A 89 -12.50 1.75 0.09
N THR A 90 -11.77 2.14 1.14
CA THR A 90 -11.53 3.55 1.46
C THR A 90 -10.73 4.25 0.37
N ILE A 91 -9.69 3.60 -0.17
CA ILE A 91 -8.87 4.14 -1.26
C ILE A 91 -9.71 4.33 -2.53
N VAL A 92 -10.44 3.30 -2.95
CA VAL A 92 -11.28 3.34 -4.16
C VAL A 92 -12.36 4.40 -4.05
N ALA A 93 -13.02 4.51 -2.89
CA ALA A 93 -14.04 5.54 -2.66
C ALA A 93 -13.48 6.97 -2.73
N ASN A 94 -12.26 7.18 -2.23
CA ASN A 94 -11.58 8.46 -2.28
C ASN A 94 -11.05 8.82 -3.68
N ASP A 95 -10.73 7.81 -4.50
CA ASP A 95 -10.30 8.03 -5.88
C ASP A 95 -11.50 8.39 -6.78
N MET A 96 -12.64 7.72 -6.57
CA MET A 96 -13.91 8.05 -7.25
C MET A 96 -14.44 9.45 -6.92
N SER A 97 -14.21 9.96 -5.70
CA SER A 97 -14.62 11.32 -5.33
C SER A 97 -13.73 12.43 -5.91
N ARG A 98 -12.57 12.06 -6.49
CA ARG A 98 -11.65 12.98 -7.19
C ARG A 98 -11.87 13.05 -8.70
N ALA A 99 -12.73 12.20 -9.27
CA ALA A 99 -13.08 12.28 -10.68
C ALA A 99 -13.89 13.56 -10.94
N PRO A 100 -13.45 14.46 -11.85
CA PRO A 100 -14.24 15.64 -12.19
C PRO A 100 -15.56 15.20 -12.81
N LEU A 101 -16.67 15.66 -12.23
CA LEU A 101 -17.99 15.59 -12.87
C LEU A 101 -17.90 16.42 -14.16
N PHE A 102 -18.10 15.77 -15.29
CA PHE A 102 -18.26 16.42 -16.59
C PHE A 102 -19.42 17.42 -16.58
#